data_AF-A0A2E3C5M1-F1
#
_entry.id   AF-A0A2E3C5M1-F1
#
_cell.length_a   1.000
_cell.length_b   1.000
_cell.length_c   1.000
_cell.angle_alpha   90.00
_cell.angle_beta   90.00
_cell.angle_gamma   90.00
#
_symmetry.space_group_name_H-M   'P 1'
#
loop_
_entity.id
_entity.type
_entity.pdbx_description
1 polymer ?
#
loop_
_entity_poly.entity_id
_entity_poly.type
_entity_poly.pdbx_seq_one_letter_code
_entity_poly.pdbx_strand_id
1 'polypeptide(L)'
;MKTAIRRDSWGIAHVEASDRQAAFEAQGWVAADDRIWQMDADRIKAQGRWAEIVGAKGAKEDAFFRRMRLSEKCMIDWSFLAPET
;
A
#
# COMPACT_ATOMS: atom_id res chain seq x y z
N MET A 1 9.89 -0.84 24.74
CA MET A 1 10.43 -2.08 24.14
C MET A 1 10.82 -1.74 22.70
N LYS A 2 11.86 -2.36 22.12
CA LYS A 2 12.25 -2.09 20.73
C LYS A 2 11.50 -3.04 19.80
N THR A 3 10.97 -2.54 18.69
CA THR A 3 10.35 -3.38 17.65
C THR A 3 11.41 -4.28 17.00
N ALA A 4 11.11 -5.57 16.88
CA ALA A 4 11.98 -6.57 16.28
C ALA A 4 11.26 -7.29 15.15
N ILE A 5 11.98 -7.52 14.04
CA ILE A 5 11.49 -8.26 12.88
C ILE A 5 12.48 -9.39 12.63
N ARG A 6 12.00 -10.63 12.61
CA ARG A 6 12.80 -11.81 12.28
C ARG A 6 12.12 -12.60 11.16
N ARG A 7 12.87 -13.01 10.14
CA ARG A 7 12.36 -13.92 9.11
C ARG A 7 12.75 -15.35 9.44
N ASP A 8 11.83 -16.28 9.25
CA ASP A 8 12.14 -17.71 9.36
C ASP A 8 12.77 -18.25 8.08
N SER A 9 13.01 -19.58 8.04
CA SER A 9 13.64 -20.25 6.90
C SER A 9 12.82 -20.17 5.59
N TRP A 10 11.53 -19.82 5.67
CA TRP A 10 10.66 -19.63 4.51
C TRP A 10 10.53 -18.16 4.12
N GLY A 11 11.25 -17.27 4.81
CA GLY A 11 11.20 -15.83 4.58
C GLY A 11 9.97 -15.16 5.20
N ILE A 12 9.16 -15.86 6.00
CA ILE A 12 7.98 -15.29 6.66
C ILE A 12 8.47 -14.40 7.80
N ALA A 13 8.05 -13.14 7.80
CA ALA A 13 8.41 -12.19 8.85
C ALA A 13 7.52 -12.35 10.09
N HIS A 14 8.17 -12.49 11.24
CA HIS A 14 7.56 -12.46 12.56
C HIS A 14 7.91 -11.12 13.22
N VAL A 15 6.90 -10.35 13.59
CA VAL A 15 7.03 -9.01 14.20
C VAL A 15 6.71 -9.08 15.68
N GLU A 16 7.61 -8.54 16.51
CA GLU A 16 7.42 -8.35 17.94
C GLU A 16 7.50 -6.85 18.26
N ALA A 17 6.47 -6.29 18.89
CA ALA A 17 6.34 -4.86 19.16
C ALA A 17 5.69 -4.60 20.53
N SER A 18 5.91 -3.41 21.10
CA SER A 18 5.33 -3.01 22.41
C SER A 18 3.84 -2.74 22.37
N ASP A 19 3.34 -2.35 21.21
CA ASP A 19 1.98 -1.88 21.02
C ASP A 19 1.54 -2.11 19.57
N ARG A 20 0.24 -1.90 19.35
CA ARG A 20 -0.42 -2.16 18.07
C ARG A 20 0.10 -1.25 16.96
N GLN A 21 0.39 0.02 17.26
CA GLN A 21 0.85 0.99 16.27
C GLN A 21 2.22 0.58 15.72
N ALA A 22 3.16 0.29 16.61
CA ALA A 22 4.48 -0.19 16.24
C ALA A 22 4.43 -1.53 15.47
N ALA A 23 3.46 -2.40 15.77
CA ALA A 23 3.26 -3.63 15.02
C ALA A 23 2.77 -3.38 13.59
N PHE A 24 1.80 -2.47 13.39
CA PHE A 24 1.31 -2.11 12.05
C PHE A 24 2.36 -1.39 11.20
N GLU A 25 3.16 -0.51 11.81
CA GLU A 25 4.27 0.15 11.13
C GLU A 25 5.31 -0.86 10.63
N ALA A 26 5.69 -1.81 11.49
CA ALA A 26 6.60 -2.89 11.11
C ALA A 26 5.99 -3.82 10.05
N GLN A 27 4.68 -4.12 10.13
CA GLN A 27 3.99 -4.88 9.10
C GLN A 27 4.04 -4.16 7.74
N GLY A 28 3.81 -2.84 7.73
CA GLY A 28 3.93 -2.02 6.52
C GLY A 28 5.34 -2.05 5.95
N TRP A 29 6.36 -2.00 6.81
CA TRP A 29 7.77 -2.14 6.39
C TRP A 29 8.03 -3.49 5.73
N VAL A 30 7.62 -4.60 6.35
CA VAL A 30 7.79 -5.96 5.79
C VAL A 30 7.12 -6.08 4.43
N ALA A 31 5.89 -5.57 4.30
CA ALA A 31 5.16 -5.61 3.04
C ALA A 31 5.88 -4.84 1.93
N ALA A 32 6.44 -3.67 2.26
CA ALA A 32 7.25 -2.88 1.33
C ALA A 32 8.54 -3.62 0.94
N ASP A 33 9.29 -4.16 1.90
CA ASP A 33 10.51 -4.92 1.64
C ASP A 33 10.27 -6.07 0.64
N ASP A 34 9.11 -6.74 0.75
CA ASP A 34 8.74 -7.82 -0.17
C ASP A 34 8.16 -7.36 -1.50
N ARG A 35 7.37 -6.27 -1.53
CA ARG A 35 6.45 -5.96 -2.65
C ARG A 35 6.31 -4.49 -2.99
N ILE A 36 7.24 -3.62 -2.58
CA ILE A 36 7.08 -2.17 -2.75
C ILE A 36 6.81 -1.78 -4.22
N TRP A 37 7.47 -2.44 -5.17
CA TRP A 37 7.28 -2.14 -6.59
C TRP A 37 5.84 -2.44 -7.04
N GLN A 38 5.29 -3.62 -6.71
CA GLN A 38 3.91 -3.98 -7.05
C GLN A 38 2.93 -3.05 -6.34
N MET A 39 3.12 -2.81 -5.04
CA MET A 39 2.24 -1.97 -4.24
C MET A 39 2.17 -0.55 -4.76
N ASP A 40 3.31 0.05 -5.10
CA ASP A 40 3.35 1.41 -5.62
C ASP A 40 2.81 1.49 -7.05
N ALA A 41 3.10 0.51 -7.90
CA ALA A 41 2.52 0.43 -9.23
C ALA A 41 0.98 0.36 -9.18
N ASP A 42 0.43 -0.50 -8.32
CA ASP A 42 -1.02 -0.63 -8.13
C ASP A 42 -1.64 0.66 -7.57
N ARG A 43 -0.96 1.31 -6.62
CA ARG A 43 -1.38 2.63 -6.08
C ARG A 43 -1.44 3.69 -7.17
N ILE A 44 -0.39 3.81 -8.00
CA ILE A 44 -0.32 4.80 -9.10
C ILE A 44 -1.41 4.52 -10.14
N LYS A 45 -1.62 3.25 -10.49
CA LYS A 45 -2.71 2.83 -11.40
C LYS A 45 -4.08 3.16 -10.84
N ALA A 46 -4.34 2.88 -9.56
CA ALA A 46 -5.60 3.22 -8.90
C ALA A 46 -5.89 4.73 -8.87
N GLN A 47 -4.83 5.55 -8.84
CA GLN A 47 -4.90 7.01 -8.99
C GLN A 47 -5.10 7.46 -10.45
N GLY A 48 -5.01 6.53 -11.40
CA GLY A 48 -5.06 6.80 -12.84
C GLY A 48 -3.89 7.65 -13.30
N ARG A 49 -2.68 7.34 -12.83
CA ARG A 49 -1.43 8.07 -13.12
C ARG A 49 -0.37 7.17 -13.74
N TRP A 50 -0.75 6.00 -14.22
CA TRP A 50 0.18 5.01 -14.77
C TRP A 50 0.89 5.49 -16.03
N ALA A 51 0.23 6.33 -16.85
CA ALA A 51 0.87 6.91 -18.03
C ALA A 51 2.06 7.82 -17.69
N GLU A 52 2.19 8.32 -16.45
CA GLU A 52 3.38 9.05 -15.99
C GLU A 52 4.62 8.13 -15.93
N ILE A 53 4.42 6.83 -15.73
CA ILE A 53 5.50 5.83 -15.59
C ILE A 53 5.79 5.12 -16.93
N VAL A 54 4.74 4.68 -17.63
CA VAL A 54 4.90 3.87 -18.86
C VAL A 54 4.61 4.62 -20.17
N GLY A 55 4.36 5.93 -20.07
CA GLY A 55 4.01 6.77 -21.20
C GLY A 55 2.60 6.49 -21.76
N ALA A 56 2.36 6.93 -23.00
CA ALA A 56 1.03 6.92 -23.61
C ALA A 56 0.32 5.56 -23.64
N LYS A 57 1.06 4.45 -23.55
CA LYS A 57 0.48 3.10 -23.46
C LYS A 57 -0.38 2.89 -22.22
N GLY A 58 -0.11 3.62 -21.13
CA GLY A 58 -0.89 3.57 -19.88
C GLY A 58 -2.22 4.32 -19.91
N ALA A 59 -2.49 5.14 -20.95
CA ALA A 59 -3.63 6.05 -20.96
C ALA A 59 -4.99 5.34 -20.87
N LYS A 60 -5.13 4.13 -21.42
CA LYS A 60 -6.38 3.35 -21.32
C LYS A 60 -6.65 2.88 -19.88
N GLU A 61 -5.60 2.49 -19.16
CA GLU A 61 -5.67 2.05 -17.77
C GLU A 61 -6.01 3.24 -16.87
N ASP A 62 -5.39 4.39 -17.08
CA ASP A 62 -5.71 5.63 -16.36
C ASP A 62 -7.16 6.05 -16.58
N ALA A 63 -7.63 6.02 -17.82
CA ALA A 63 -9.01 6.33 -18.15
C ALA A 63 -9.99 5.35 -17.48
N PHE A 64 -9.63 4.08 -17.30
CA PHE A 64 -10.46 3.10 -16.60
C PHE A 64 -10.57 3.44 -15.11
N PHE A 65 -9.46 3.59 -14.39
CA PHE A 65 -9.47 3.88 -12.95
C PHE A 65 -10.09 5.24 -12.61
N ARG A 66 -9.87 6.26 -13.45
CA ARG A 66 -10.51 7.58 -13.29
C ARG A 66 -12.03 7.50 -13.49
N ARG A 67 -12.53 6.71 -14.45
CA ARG A 67 -13.98 6.49 -14.64
C ARG A 67 -14.63 5.80 -13.45
N MET A 68 -13.92 4.88 -12.80
CA MET A 68 -14.40 4.26 -11.55
C MET A 68 -14.39 5.22 -10.36
N ARG A 69 -13.66 6.34 -10.47
CA ARG A 69 -13.37 7.30 -9.38
C ARG A 69 -12.74 6.60 -8.18
N LEU A 70 -11.85 5.64 -8.43
CA LEU A 70 -11.33 4.75 -7.38
C LEU A 70 -10.59 5.54 -6.29
N SER A 71 -9.61 6.37 -6.68
CA SER A 71 -8.86 7.18 -5.72
C SER A 71 -9.75 8.10 -4.88
N GLU A 72 -10.76 8.73 -5.49
CA GLU A 72 -11.67 9.62 -4.78
C GLU A 72 -12.53 8.86 -3.77
N LYS A 73 -13.09 7.71 -4.18
CA LYS A 73 -13.87 6.84 -3.30
C LYS A 73 -13.04 6.35 -2.12
N CYS A 74 -11.79 5.93 -2.36
CA CYS A 74 -10.89 5.53 -1.26
C CYS A 74 -10.65 6.67 -0.26
N MET A 75 -10.51 7.91 -0.71
CA MET A 75 -10.36 9.06 0.19
C MET A 75 -11.64 9.37 0.97
N ILE A 76 -12.81 9.19 0.35
CA ILE A 76 -14.10 9.30 1.03
C ILE A 76 -14.23 8.20 2.08
N ASP A 77 -13.96 6.94 1.73
CA ASP A 77 -13.99 5.81 2.65
C ASP A 77 -13.02 6.01 3.83
N TRP A 78 -11.82 6.51 3.54
CA TRP A 78 -10.82 6.87 4.55
C TRP A 78 -11.36 7.90 5.55
N SER A 79 -12.13 8.89 5.09
CA SER A 79 -12.71 9.93 5.96
C SER A 79 -13.75 9.40 6.97
N PHE A 80 -14.26 8.18 6.77
CA PHE A 80 -15.22 7.54 7.67
C PHE A 80 -14.56 6.58 8.68
N LEU A 81 -13.25 6.34 8.60
CA LEU A 81 -12.57 5.44 9.51
C LEU A 81 -12.45 6.06 10.91
N ALA A 82 -12.52 5.21 11.94
CA ALA A 82 -12.35 5.63 13.31
C ALA A 82 -10.87 6.00 13.57
N PRO A 83 -10.58 6.98 14.45
CA PRO A 83 -9.20 7.41 14.74
C PRO A 83 -8.29 6.29 15.25
N GLU A 84 -8.86 5.21 15.78
CA GLU A 84 -8.15 4.05 16.31
C GLU A 84 -7.83 2.98 15.26
N THR A 85 -8.26 3.18 14.00
CA THR A 85 -8.00 2.32 12.83
C THR A 85 -6.86 2.87 12.01
#